data_AF-A6FZ06-F1
#
_entry.id   AF-A6FZ06-F1
#
_cell.length_a   1.000
_cell.length_b   1.000
_cell.length_c   1.000
_cell.angle_alpha   90.00
_cell.angle_beta   90.00
_cell.angle_gamma   90.00
#
_symmetry.space_group_name_H-M   'P 1'
#
loop_
_entity.id
_entity.type
_entity.pdbx_description
1 polymer ?
#
loop_
_entity_poly.entity_id
_entity_poly.type
_entity_poly.pdbx_seq_one_letter_code
_entity_poly.pdbx_strand_id
1 'polypeptide(L)'
;MLVIRASFIFALSTLGFLVPPPPASSAGPDCGEQVCLYSSSDEKSGSYKVDAKLSKKNRRKEAKKQKKQKDVELAVVILDGRGSAFVDGRYLPKAGMAIKPGKHELEIRDGEQLVSRGVLSIPRRIDSMTVEVHADR
;
A
#
# COMPACT_ATOMS: atom_id res chain seq x y z
N MET A 1 13.64 67.29 -39.08
CA MET A 1 13.08 66.02 -38.57
C MET A 1 13.44 65.89 -37.10
N LEU A 2 12.47 65.98 -36.19
CA LEU A 2 12.65 65.68 -34.77
C LEU A 2 11.31 65.12 -34.28
N VAL A 3 11.26 63.82 -33.99
CA VAL A 3 10.05 63.11 -33.58
C VAL A 3 10.12 62.85 -32.09
N ILE A 4 9.24 63.50 -31.32
CA ILE A 4 9.11 63.35 -29.87
C ILE A 4 8.18 62.17 -29.61
N ARG A 5 8.67 61.12 -28.92
CA ARG A 5 7.86 59.99 -28.46
C ARG A 5 7.60 60.12 -26.96
N ALA A 6 6.34 60.33 -26.62
CA ALA A 6 5.79 60.21 -25.28
C ALA A 6 5.64 58.73 -24.91
N SER A 7 6.10 58.35 -23.72
CA SER A 7 5.83 57.03 -23.15
C SER A 7 5.20 57.19 -21.77
N PHE A 8 3.94 56.77 -21.72
CA PHE A 8 3.05 56.68 -20.56
C PHE A 8 3.64 55.78 -19.46
N ILE A 9 3.61 56.26 -18.21
CA ILE A 9 3.93 55.47 -17.02
C ILE A 9 2.63 54.81 -16.53
N PHE A 10 2.57 53.49 -16.57
CA PHE A 10 1.43 52.69 -16.09
C PHE A 10 1.73 52.22 -14.66
N ALA A 11 0.94 52.71 -13.69
CA ALA A 11 0.99 52.29 -12.30
C ALA A 11 0.30 50.93 -12.13
N LEU A 12 0.99 49.96 -11.52
CA LEU A 12 0.49 48.59 -11.32
C LEU A 12 0.06 48.39 -9.86
N SER A 13 -1.25 48.26 -9.65
CA SER A 13 -1.92 47.95 -8.37
C SER A 13 -1.60 46.53 -7.89
N THR A 14 -1.16 46.38 -6.64
CA THR A 14 -0.98 45.10 -5.95
C THR A 14 -2.30 44.63 -5.32
N LEU A 15 -2.94 43.63 -5.91
CA LEU A 15 -4.03 42.87 -5.29
C LEU A 15 -3.45 41.70 -4.49
N GLY A 16 -3.64 41.72 -3.17
CA GLY A 16 -3.33 40.61 -2.27
C GLY A 16 -4.38 39.51 -2.38
N PHE A 17 -3.94 38.29 -2.72
CA PHE A 17 -4.75 37.08 -2.70
C PHE A 17 -4.70 36.43 -1.31
N LEU A 18 -5.85 36.33 -0.64
CA LEU A 18 -6.05 35.39 0.47
C LEU A 18 -6.04 33.96 -0.08
N VAL A 19 -5.03 33.18 0.28
CA VAL A 19 -4.97 31.74 -0.02
C VAL A 19 -5.56 30.96 1.17
N PRO A 20 -6.68 30.23 1.01
CA PRO A 20 -7.15 29.31 2.04
C PRO A 20 -6.20 28.10 2.16
N PRO A 21 -5.94 27.57 3.37
CA PRO A 21 -5.10 26.39 3.54
C PRO A 21 -5.75 25.16 2.89
N PRO A 22 -4.96 24.26 2.27
CA PRO A 22 -5.49 23.04 1.67
C PRO A 22 -6.07 22.10 2.75
N PRO A 23 -7.11 21.33 2.42
CA PRO A 23 -7.69 20.36 3.34
C PRO A 23 -6.67 19.25 3.63
N ALA A 24 -6.21 19.16 4.88
CA ALA A 24 -5.44 18.02 5.37
C ALA A 24 -6.39 16.86 5.66
N SER A 25 -6.68 16.03 4.64
CA SER A 25 -7.32 14.73 4.79
C SER A 25 -6.97 13.83 3.61
N SER A 26 -5.84 13.14 3.70
CA SER A 26 -5.63 11.87 3.00
C SER A 26 -5.32 10.85 4.08
N ALA A 27 -6.18 9.85 4.25
CA ALA A 27 -5.85 8.64 4.99
C ALA A 27 -4.58 8.07 4.37
N GLY A 28 -3.44 8.30 5.04
CA GLY A 28 -2.14 7.83 4.56
C GLY A 28 -2.11 6.31 4.55
N PRO A 29 -1.33 5.68 3.65
CA PRO A 29 -1.09 4.25 3.70
C PRO A 29 -0.61 3.85 5.10
N ASP A 30 -1.11 2.71 5.62
CA ASP A 30 -0.61 2.15 6.88
C ASP A 30 0.76 1.52 6.59
N CYS A 31 1.79 2.35 6.68
CA CYS A 31 3.18 2.01 6.48
C CYS A 31 3.83 1.67 7.82
N GLY A 32 4.16 0.40 8.01
CA GLY A 32 5.17 -0.01 8.99
C GLY A 32 6.58 0.27 8.49
N GLU A 33 7.60 -0.08 9.28
CA GLU A 33 9.01 0.20 8.97
C GLU A 33 9.49 -0.39 7.63
N GLN A 34 8.87 -1.48 7.16
CA GLN A 34 9.28 -2.19 5.93
C GLN A 34 8.13 -2.48 4.95
N VAL A 35 6.88 -2.32 5.37
CA VAL A 35 5.72 -2.76 4.59
C VAL A 35 4.63 -1.70 4.62
N CYS A 36 4.21 -1.26 3.44
CA CYS A 36 3.07 -0.36 3.24
C CYS A 36 1.88 -1.15 2.70
N LEU A 37 0.70 -0.91 3.29
CA LEU A 37 -0.54 -1.59 2.92
C LEU A 37 -1.50 -0.61 2.25
N TYR A 38 -1.93 -0.96 1.04
CA TYR A 38 -2.91 -0.22 0.27
C TYR A 38 -4.15 -1.09 0.08
N SER A 39 -5.32 -0.50 0.31
CA SER A 39 -6.61 -1.15 0.09
C SER A 39 -7.46 -0.32 -0.85
N SER A 40 -8.34 -1.00 -1.58
CA SER A 40 -9.38 -0.38 -2.42
C SER A 40 -10.43 0.44 -1.65
N SER A 41 -10.43 0.40 -0.32
CA SER A 41 -11.37 1.12 0.54
C SER A 41 -10.63 2.00 1.55
N ASP A 42 -11.18 3.19 1.79
CA ASP A 42 -10.62 4.22 2.68
C ASP A 42 -10.78 3.92 4.18
N GLU A 43 -11.63 2.94 4.54
CA GLU A 43 -12.03 2.79 5.94
C GLU A 43 -11.09 1.94 6.79
N LYS A 44 -10.39 0.95 6.19
CA LYS A 44 -9.42 0.07 6.87
C LYS A 44 -8.42 -0.53 5.88
N SER A 45 -7.19 -0.01 5.91
CA SER A 45 -6.02 -0.77 5.48
C SER A 45 -5.93 -2.04 6.35
N GLY A 46 -5.45 -3.14 5.77
CA GLY A 46 -5.17 -4.35 6.54
C GLY A 46 -4.10 -4.11 7.61
N SER A 47 -3.66 -5.15 8.31
CA SER A 47 -2.54 -5.01 9.26
C SER A 47 -1.45 -6.03 8.96
N TYR A 48 -0.19 -5.62 9.05
CA TYR A 48 0.96 -6.53 8.93
C TYR A 48 1.69 -6.64 10.25
N LYS A 49 2.00 -7.87 10.67
CA LYS A 49 2.82 -8.13 11.86
C LYS A 49 4.13 -8.78 11.44
N VAL A 50 5.20 -8.02 11.53
CA VAL A 50 6.58 -8.47 11.26
C VAL A 50 6.93 -9.63 12.21
N ASP A 51 7.65 -10.62 11.68
CA ASP A 51 8.13 -11.83 12.36
C ASP A 51 7.06 -12.72 13.01
N ALA A 52 5.79 -12.39 12.84
CA ALA A 52 4.70 -13.20 13.33
C ALA A 52 4.52 -14.47 12.49
N LYS A 53 4.07 -15.53 13.15
CA LYS A 53 3.70 -16.79 12.50
C LYS A 53 2.39 -17.33 13.04
N LEU A 54 1.57 -17.87 12.15
CA LEU A 54 0.34 -18.55 12.56
C LEU A 54 0.66 -19.99 13.00
N SER A 55 0.24 -20.36 14.22
CA SER A 55 0.27 -21.76 14.64
C SER A 55 -0.63 -22.62 13.74
N LYS A 56 -0.30 -23.91 13.59
CA LYS A 56 -1.10 -24.86 12.79
C LYS A 56 -2.58 -24.89 13.18
N LYS A 57 -2.88 -24.73 14.48
CA LYS A 57 -4.24 -24.64 15.02
C LYS A 57 -4.94 -23.37 14.55
N ASN A 58 -4.27 -22.22 14.60
CA ASN A 58 -4.82 -20.94 14.16
C ASN A 58 -5.02 -20.91 12.65
N ARG A 59 -4.07 -21.42 11.86
CA ARG A 59 -4.20 -21.51 10.40
C ARG A 59 -5.43 -22.33 9.98
N ARG A 60 -5.67 -23.46 10.64
CA ARG A 60 -6.88 -24.28 10.42
C ARG A 60 -8.17 -23.54 10.80
N LYS A 61 -8.15 -22.76 11.89
CA LYS A 61 -9.32 -21.98 12.34
C LYS A 61 -9.63 -20.84 11.36
N GLU A 62 -8.61 -20.14 10.88
CA GLU A 62 -8.76 -19.06 9.90
C GLU A 62 -9.25 -19.61 8.55
N ALA A 63 -8.67 -20.70 8.06
CA ALA A 63 -9.14 -21.37 6.84
C ALA A 63 -10.63 -21.75 6.91
N LYS A 64 -11.13 -22.21 8.08
CA LYS A 64 -12.56 -22.50 8.26
C LYS A 64 -13.43 -21.24 8.18
N LYS A 65 -12.97 -20.10 8.71
CA LYS A 65 -13.70 -18.83 8.64
C LYS A 65 -13.71 -18.26 7.22
N GLN A 66 -12.60 -18.43 6.51
CA GLN A 66 -12.38 -17.98 5.13
C GLN A 66 -13.27 -18.68 4.11
N LYS A 67 -13.69 -19.93 4.35
CA LYS A 67 -14.54 -20.71 3.42
C LYS A 67 -15.81 -20.00 2.95
N LYS A 68 -16.39 -19.10 3.76
CA LYS A 68 -17.65 -18.40 3.46
C LYS A 68 -17.44 -16.99 2.89
N GLN A 69 -16.20 -16.55 2.73
CA GLN A 69 -15.89 -15.18 2.32
C GLN A 69 -15.69 -15.11 0.81
N LYS A 70 -15.97 -13.94 0.23
CA LYS A 70 -15.61 -13.63 -1.16
C LYS A 70 -14.10 -13.51 -1.29
N ASP A 71 -13.58 -13.76 -2.49
CA ASP A 71 -12.16 -13.57 -2.76
C ASP A 71 -11.84 -12.08 -2.87
N VAL A 72 -10.62 -11.75 -2.50
CA VAL A 72 -9.98 -10.43 -2.57
C VAL A 72 -8.76 -10.58 -3.44
N GLU A 73 -8.52 -9.64 -4.34
CA GLU A 73 -7.30 -9.62 -5.14
C GLU A 73 -6.13 -9.13 -4.30
N LEU A 74 -5.08 -9.95 -4.16
CA LEU A 74 -3.85 -9.59 -3.45
C LEU A 74 -2.70 -9.44 -4.45
N ALA A 75 -2.10 -8.26 -4.47
CA ALA A 75 -0.85 -7.99 -5.18
C ALA A 75 0.27 -7.68 -4.18
N VAL A 76 1.48 -8.15 -4.46
CA VAL A 76 2.68 -7.80 -3.68
C VAL A 76 3.68 -7.15 -4.62
N VAL A 77 4.08 -5.93 -4.28
CA VAL A 77 5.09 -5.16 -5.00
C VAL A 77 6.33 -5.11 -4.12
N ILE A 78 7.44 -5.61 -4.64
CA ILE A 78 8.73 -5.54 -3.94
C ILE A 78 9.47 -4.35 -4.54
N LEU A 79 9.68 -3.31 -3.73
CA LEU A 79 10.37 -2.09 -4.14
C LEU A 79 11.89 -2.31 -4.05
N ASP A 80 12.61 -1.71 -5.00
CA ASP A 80 14.08 -1.64 -5.04
C ASP A 80 14.84 -2.98 -5.00
N GLY A 81 14.15 -4.08 -5.28
CA GLY A 81 14.69 -5.42 -5.05
C GLY A 81 14.27 -6.50 -6.06
N ARG A 82 14.92 -7.65 -5.91
CA ARG A 82 14.49 -8.93 -6.48
C ARG A 82 13.94 -9.80 -5.37
N GLY A 83 12.90 -10.55 -5.68
CA GLY A 83 12.31 -11.49 -4.74
C GLY A 83 11.05 -12.15 -5.26
N SER A 84 10.57 -13.10 -4.48
CA SER A 84 9.36 -13.86 -4.69
C SER A 84 8.53 -13.80 -3.42
N ALA A 85 7.26 -13.45 -3.55
CA ALA A 85 6.32 -13.46 -2.44
C ALA A 85 5.66 -14.84 -2.35
N PHE A 86 5.46 -15.31 -1.13
CA PHE A 86 4.76 -16.54 -0.83
C PHE A 86 3.67 -16.24 0.21
N VAL A 87 2.46 -16.73 -0.04
CA VAL A 87 1.32 -16.57 0.87
C VAL A 87 0.86 -17.95 1.34
N ASP A 88 0.87 -18.16 2.66
CA ASP A 88 0.62 -19.45 3.32
C ASP A 88 1.45 -20.61 2.73
N GLY A 89 2.67 -20.29 2.28
CA GLY A 89 3.61 -21.24 1.64
C GLY A 89 3.36 -21.50 0.15
N ARG A 90 2.47 -20.74 -0.51
CA ARG A 90 2.23 -20.81 -1.96
C ARG A 90 2.86 -19.62 -2.66
N TYR A 91 3.54 -19.85 -3.78
CA TYR A 91 4.09 -18.77 -4.59
C TYR A 91 2.99 -17.82 -5.06
N LEU A 92 3.21 -16.51 -4.89
CA LEU A 92 2.35 -15.45 -5.39
C LEU A 92 2.97 -14.88 -6.68
N PRO A 93 2.30 -15.00 -7.84
CA PRO A 93 2.80 -14.42 -9.07
C PRO A 93 2.72 -12.89 -9.03
N LYS A 94 3.56 -12.22 -9.83
CA LYS A 94 3.57 -10.74 -9.91
C LYS A 94 2.24 -10.12 -10.33
N ALA A 95 1.44 -10.86 -11.09
CA ALA A 95 0.09 -10.45 -11.50
C ALA A 95 -0.93 -10.46 -10.35
N GLY A 96 -0.54 -10.90 -9.14
CA GLY A 96 -1.43 -11.06 -8.01
C GLY A 96 -2.22 -12.37 -8.03
N MET A 97 -2.98 -12.60 -6.96
CA MET A 97 -3.81 -13.80 -6.80
C MET A 97 -5.06 -13.49 -5.98
N ALA A 98 -6.16 -14.14 -6.33
CA ALA A 98 -7.36 -14.17 -5.51
C ALA A 98 -7.11 -14.93 -4.20
N ILE A 99 -7.35 -14.27 -3.06
CA ILE A 99 -7.20 -14.84 -1.72
C ILE A 99 -8.42 -14.53 -0.86
N LYS A 100 -8.74 -15.41 0.10
CA LYS A 100 -9.81 -15.14 1.06
C LYS A 100 -9.38 -14.08 2.08
N PRO A 101 -10.28 -13.23 2.58
CA PRO A 101 -9.94 -12.27 3.63
C PRO A 101 -9.71 -12.98 4.97
N GLY A 102 -8.80 -12.47 5.79
CA GLY A 102 -8.39 -13.05 7.07
C GLY A 102 -6.89 -12.94 7.29
N LYS A 103 -6.35 -13.83 8.13
CA LYS A 103 -4.91 -13.84 8.43
C LYS A 103 -4.16 -14.81 7.54
N HIS A 104 -3.07 -14.36 6.96
CA HIS A 104 -2.20 -15.09 6.06
C HIS A 104 -0.74 -14.90 6.46
N GLU A 105 0.06 -15.96 6.34
CA GLU A 105 1.52 -15.86 6.48
C GLU A 105 2.09 -15.36 5.14
N LEU A 106 2.77 -14.21 5.16
CA LEU A 106 3.46 -13.66 4.01
C LEU A 106 4.96 -13.85 4.21
N GLU A 107 5.62 -14.43 3.21
CA GLU A 107 7.07 -14.61 3.18
C GLU A 107 7.62 -14.00 1.90
N ILE A 108 8.63 -13.14 2.03
CA ILE A 108 9.38 -12.59 0.91
C ILE A 108 10.74 -13.28 0.88
N ARG A 109 11.06 -13.92 -0.23
CA ARG A 109 12.32 -14.66 -0.41
C ARG A 109 13.09 -14.12 -1.61
N ASP A 110 14.41 -14.08 -1.51
CA ASP A 110 15.31 -13.88 -2.64
C ASP A 110 16.06 -15.19 -2.89
N GLY A 111 15.63 -15.94 -3.91
CA GLY A 111 16.06 -17.31 -4.12
C GLY A 111 15.71 -18.20 -2.91
N GLU A 112 16.73 -18.70 -2.22
CA GLU A 112 16.60 -19.55 -1.03
C GLU A 112 16.59 -18.75 0.29
N GLN A 113 16.99 -17.49 0.26
CA GLN A 113 17.09 -16.65 1.45
C GLN A 113 15.74 -16.03 1.80
N LEU A 114 15.30 -16.19 3.06
CA LEU A 114 14.13 -15.49 3.59
C LEU A 114 14.52 -14.06 3.96
N VAL A 115 13.94 -13.07 3.26
CA VAL A 115 14.20 -11.64 3.47
C VAL A 115 13.28 -11.09 4.55
N SER A 116 11.99 -11.39 4.45
CA SER A 116 10.99 -10.93 5.42
C SER A 116 9.90 -11.98 5.59
N ARG A 117 9.33 -12.05 6.80
CA ARG A 117 8.18 -12.88 7.11
C ARG A 117 7.26 -12.15 8.06
N GLY A 118 5.96 -12.35 7.91
CA GLY A 118 4.99 -11.85 8.86
C GLY A 118 3.59 -12.40 8.65
N VAL A 119 2.66 -11.89 9.45
CA VAL A 119 1.23 -12.19 9.31
C VAL A 119 0.50 -10.98 8.77
N LEU A 120 -0.03 -11.11 7.55
CA LEU A 120 -0.92 -10.16 6.90
C LEU A 120 -2.36 -10.43 7.32
N SER A 121 -3.09 -9.39 7.73
CA SER A 121 -4.52 -9.45 8.04
C SER A 121 -5.30 -8.65 7.01
N ILE A 122 -6.02 -9.37 6.14
CA ILE A 122 -6.84 -8.81 5.06
C ILE A 122 -8.27 -8.58 5.59
N PRO A 123 -8.81 -7.35 5.51
CA PRO A 123 -10.18 -7.06 5.93
C PRO A 123 -11.22 -7.69 4.99
N ARG A 124 -12.46 -7.84 5.46
CA ARG A 124 -13.51 -8.57 4.72
C ARG A 124 -14.28 -7.74 3.69
N ARG A 125 -14.16 -6.42 3.74
CA ARG A 125 -14.96 -5.46 2.95
C ARG A 125 -14.09 -4.67 1.99
N ILE A 126 -13.15 -5.36 1.36
CA ILE A 126 -12.29 -4.79 0.32
C ILE A 126 -12.28 -5.75 -0.86
N ASP A 127 -12.14 -5.23 -2.06
CA ASP A 127 -12.13 -6.03 -3.29
C ASP A 127 -10.69 -6.35 -3.72
N SER A 128 -9.76 -5.41 -3.49
CA SER A 128 -8.33 -5.57 -3.73
C SER A 128 -7.47 -4.97 -2.61
N MET A 129 -6.28 -5.56 -2.46
CA MET A 129 -5.23 -5.14 -1.55
C MET A 129 -3.84 -5.23 -2.23
N THR A 130 -3.04 -4.20 -2.09
CA THR A 130 -1.66 -4.17 -2.53
C THR A 130 -0.74 -4.03 -1.32
N VAL A 131 0.29 -4.88 -1.27
CA VAL A 131 1.31 -4.85 -0.23
C VAL A 131 2.61 -4.42 -0.89
N GLU A 132 3.11 -3.26 -0.51
CA GLU A 132 4.44 -2.80 -0.91
C GLU A 132 5.44 -3.20 0.15
N VAL A 133 6.51 -3.88 -0.25
CA VAL A 133 7.58 -4.32 0.64
C VAL A 133 8.86 -3.61 0.22
N HIS A 134 9.39 -2.80 1.14
CA HIS A 134 10.70 -2.20 1.01
C HIS A 134 11.74 -3.22 1.46
N ALA A 135 12.39 -3.86 0.49
CA ALA A 135 13.50 -4.76 0.76
C ALA A 135 14.80 -3.96 0.78
N ASP A 136 15.00 -3.15 1.83
CA ASP A 136 16.30 -2.48 2.04
C ASP A 136 17.39 -3.55 2.18
N ARG A 137 18.39 -3.48 1.30
CA ARG A 137 19.59 -4.31 1.31
C ARG A 137 20.76 -3.56 1.92
#